data_AF-A0A835HQK8-F1
#
_entry.id   AF-A0A835HQK8-F1
#
_cell.length_a   1.000
_cell.length_b   1.000
_cell.length_c   1.000
_cell.angle_alpha   90.00
_cell.angle_beta   90.00
_cell.angle_gamma   90.00
#
_symmetry.space_group_name_H-M   'P 1'
#
loop_
_entity.id
_entity.type
_entity.pdbx_description
1 polymer ?
#
loop_
_entity_poly.entity_id
_entity_poly.type
_entity_poly.pdbx_seq_one_letter_code
_entity_poly.pdbx_strand_id
1 'polypeptide(L)'
;MFTAPLHCSNKQLIKNFKLKRGCRKETWLPSLSTVVSVDYRLAPEYPLPIAYEDSWATLKWVASHSSGQESETWLKEFVDFNKVFLAGDSAGANIAHNMAMLAGDPTTGLSMKIHGVVLVHPFFWGSEAIGSETTDIHKKGFVDRIWPLVSPSAPSNDEPLINPLRDGGPSFSSLGCTRVLVCVAGKDILRDRGWLYYDRLSKCGWTGVVEIIETEGEDHVFHLDNPTCRKSYDFIERLADFFNRDRARLL
;
A
#
# COMPACT_ATOMS: atom_id res chain seq x y z
N MET A 1 -5.93 5.49 0.43
CA MET A 1 -4.74 5.44 -0.43
C MET A 1 -3.58 6.05 0.35
N PHE A 2 -2.46 5.35 0.42
CA PHE A 2 -1.22 5.79 1.08
C PHE A 2 -0.18 6.04 -0.01
N THR A 3 0.27 7.27 -0.19
CA THR A 3 1.25 7.61 -1.25
C THR A 3 2.54 8.11 -0.61
N ALA A 4 3.70 7.64 -1.07
CA ALA A 4 4.96 8.21 -0.62
C ALA A 4 5.11 9.64 -1.19
N PRO A 5 5.49 10.65 -0.39
CA PRO A 5 5.75 11.97 -0.94
C PRO A 5 7.09 11.94 -1.68
N LEU A 6 7.04 11.84 -3.00
CA LEU A 6 8.15 12.28 -3.84
C LEU A 6 8.31 13.79 -3.63
N HIS A 7 9.54 14.23 -3.36
CA HIS A 7 9.92 15.63 -3.30
C HIS A 7 9.82 16.25 -4.71
N CYS A 8 8.59 16.44 -5.20
CA CYS A 8 8.33 16.95 -6.54
C CYS A 8 8.28 18.48 -6.47
N SER A 9 9.40 19.10 -6.83
CA SER A 9 9.60 20.55 -6.94
C SER A 9 8.80 21.22 -8.07
N ASN A 10 7.90 20.51 -8.75
CA ASN A 10 7.00 21.08 -9.76
C ASN A 10 5.59 21.33 -9.21
N LYS A 11 5.44 22.48 -8.54
CA LYS A 11 4.18 23.08 -8.05
C LYS A 11 3.20 23.50 -9.17
N GLN A 12 3.19 22.87 -10.35
CA GLN A 12 2.49 23.42 -11.52
C GLN A 12 1.31 22.64 -12.11
N LEU A 13 0.89 21.51 -11.52
CA LEU A 13 -0.35 20.83 -11.94
C LEU A 13 -1.42 20.64 -10.85
N ILE A 14 -1.29 21.34 -9.72
CA ILE A 14 -2.32 21.37 -8.68
C ILE A 14 -2.80 22.82 -8.52
N LYS A 15 -3.81 23.22 -9.31
CA LYS A 15 -4.51 24.49 -9.10
C LYS A 15 -5.95 24.25 -8.62
N ASN A 16 -6.11 24.49 -7.33
CA ASN A 16 -7.26 25.10 -6.64
C ASN A 16 -8.66 24.50 -6.86
N PHE A 17 -9.16 23.77 -5.85
CA PHE A 17 -10.45 24.11 -5.22
C PHE A 17 -10.38 23.86 -3.71
N LYS A 18 -10.78 24.88 -2.94
CA LYS A 18 -10.87 24.88 -1.48
C LYS A 18 -11.95 23.91 -1.01
N LEU A 19 -11.61 23.04 -0.05
CA LEU A 19 -12.47 22.75 1.09
C LEU A 19 -11.57 22.71 2.34
N LYS A 20 -11.89 23.56 3.30
CA LYS A 20 -11.20 23.64 4.59
C LYS A 20 -11.38 22.31 5.33
N ARG A 21 -10.26 21.77 5.85
CA ARG A 21 -10.13 20.61 6.73
C ARG A 21 -10.58 19.26 6.14
N GLY A 22 -9.60 18.47 5.68
CA GLY A 22 -9.54 17.05 6.03
C GLY A 22 -9.86 15.98 4.98
N CYS A 23 -10.34 16.30 3.77
CA CYS A 23 -10.44 15.31 2.69
C CYS A 23 -10.49 15.98 1.31
N ARG A 24 -9.62 15.56 0.38
CA ARG A 24 -9.68 15.97 -1.03
C ARG A 24 -10.51 14.94 -1.81
N LYS A 25 -11.50 15.40 -2.58
CA LYS A 25 -12.19 14.57 -3.57
C LYS A 25 -11.28 14.47 -4.79
N GLU A 26 -10.64 13.32 -4.97
CA GLU A 26 -9.91 13.00 -6.20
C GLU A 26 -10.64 11.84 -6.88
N THR A 27 -11.25 12.11 -8.03
CA THR A 27 -11.73 11.07 -8.96
C THR A 27 -10.52 10.46 -9.65
N TRP A 28 -9.88 9.50 -8.97
CA TRP A 28 -9.00 8.55 -9.62
C TRP A 28 -9.88 7.46 -10.23
N LEU A 29 -9.70 7.19 -11.53
CA LEU A 29 -10.29 6.09 -12.30
C LEU A 29 -11.78 6.23 -12.69
N PRO A 30 -12.24 5.54 -13.76
CA PRO A 30 -13.66 5.36 -14.07
C PRO A 30 -14.40 4.43 -13.07
N SER A 31 -13.84 4.23 -11.87
CA SER A 31 -14.49 3.56 -10.74
C SER A 31 -15.22 4.59 -9.87
N LEU A 32 -16.49 4.35 -9.56
CA LEU A 32 -17.23 5.10 -8.55
C LEU A 32 -16.74 4.67 -7.16
N SER A 33 -15.57 5.17 -6.74
CA SER A 33 -14.98 4.86 -5.44
C SER A 33 -14.71 6.14 -4.65
N THR A 34 -14.93 6.06 -3.34
CA THR A 34 -14.58 7.12 -2.40
C THR A 34 -13.18 6.85 -1.87
N VAL A 35 -12.25 7.79 -2.07
CA VAL A 35 -10.86 7.66 -1.63
C VAL A 35 -10.62 8.47 -0.36
N VAL A 36 -10.20 7.80 0.71
CA VAL A 36 -9.61 8.44 1.89
C VAL A 36 -8.09 8.40 1.74
N SER A 37 -7.47 9.55 1.49
CA SER A 37 -6.01 9.69 1.44
C SER A 37 -5.49 10.05 2.82
N VAL A 38 -4.51 9.29 3.32
CA VAL A 38 -3.97 9.50 4.66
C VAL A 38 -2.75 10.40 4.59
N ASP A 39 -2.85 11.59 5.18
CA ASP A 39 -1.74 12.53 5.35
C ASP A 39 -0.96 12.17 6.63
N TYR A 40 -0.33 11.01 6.63
CA TYR A 40 0.42 10.51 7.77
C TYR A 40 1.70 11.31 7.97
N ARG A 41 2.13 11.45 9.23
CA ARG A 41 3.36 12.17 9.55
C ARG A 41 4.59 11.43 9.03
N LEU A 42 5.59 12.21 8.60
CA LEU A 42 6.75 11.71 7.87
C LEU A 42 8.02 11.76 8.71
N ALA A 43 8.90 10.79 8.47
CA ALA A 43 10.29 10.88 8.90
C ALA A 43 11.05 11.91 8.04
N PRO A 44 12.08 12.59 8.58
CA PRO A 44 12.67 12.37 9.91
C PRO A 44 11.99 13.10 11.07
N GLU A 45 11.09 14.07 10.82
CA GLU A 45 10.43 14.85 11.87
C GLU A 45 9.60 13.98 12.82
N TYR A 46 8.98 12.94 12.28
CA TYR A 46 8.22 11.92 13.00
C TYR A 46 8.67 10.53 12.55
N PRO A 47 9.69 9.95 13.21
CA PRO A 47 10.21 8.64 12.85
C PRO A 47 9.16 7.53 13.00
N LEU A 48 9.40 6.41 12.31
CA LEU A 48 8.57 5.21 12.44
C LEU A 48 8.58 4.72 13.91
N PRO A 49 7.43 4.21 14.41
CA PRO A 49 6.26 3.75 13.66
C PRO A 49 5.13 4.77 13.46
N ILE A 50 5.35 6.08 13.69
CA ILE A 50 4.27 7.09 13.68
C ILE A 50 3.40 7.05 12.41
N ALA A 51 3.98 6.85 11.23
CA ALA A 51 3.21 6.76 9.99
C ALA A 51 2.22 5.58 9.98
N TYR A 52 2.58 4.44 10.58
CA TYR A 52 1.69 3.28 10.74
C TYR A 52 0.60 3.57 11.77
N GLU A 53 0.91 4.28 12.85
CA GLU A 53 -0.06 4.67 13.88
C GLU A 53 -1.13 5.63 13.31
N ASP A 54 -0.71 6.64 12.55
CA ASP A 54 -1.62 7.58 11.87
C ASP A 54 -2.53 6.86 10.86
N SER A 55 -1.95 5.90 10.14
CA SER A 55 -2.67 5.05 9.18
C SER A 55 -3.69 4.14 9.87
N TRP A 56 -3.32 3.55 11.01
CA TRP A 56 -4.20 2.70 11.79
C TRP A 56 -5.32 3.50 12.46
N ALA A 57 -5.01 4.68 12.99
CA ALA A 57 -5.99 5.60 13.55
C ALA A 57 -7.03 6.02 12.50
N THR A 58 -6.58 6.30 11.27
CA THR A 58 -7.48 6.62 10.15
C THR A 58 -8.36 5.44 9.77
N LEU A 59 -7.81 4.22 9.73
CA LEU A 59 -8.59 3.03 9.43
C LEU A 59 -9.69 2.77 10.48
N LYS A 60 -9.36 2.94 11.77
CA LYS A 60 -10.34 2.87 12.86
C LYS A 60 -11.41 3.96 12.75
N TRP A 61 -11.02 5.17 12.38
CA TRP A 61 -11.95 6.26 12.14
C TRP A 61 -12.90 5.98 10.96
N VAL A 62 -12.44 5.36 9.88
CA VAL A 62 -13.34 4.90 8.81
C VAL A 62 -14.29 3.81 9.35
N ALA A 63 -13.76 2.83 10.09
CA ALA A 63 -14.56 1.73 10.62
C ALA A 63 -15.65 2.17 11.63
N SER A 64 -15.40 3.23 12.41
CA SER A 64 -16.38 3.76 13.37
C SER A 64 -17.61 4.41 12.71
N HIS A 65 -17.53 4.77 11.42
CA HIS A 65 -18.71 5.20 10.65
C HIS A 65 -19.63 4.02 10.32
N SER A 66 -19.06 2.84 10.08
CA SER A 66 -19.82 1.61 9.83
C SER A 66 -20.56 1.13 11.07
N SER A 67 -20.02 1.37 12.28
CA SER A 67 -20.66 1.00 13.55
C SER A 67 -21.63 2.06 14.08
N GLY A 68 -21.73 3.21 13.41
CA GLY A 68 -22.60 4.32 13.82
C GLY A 68 -22.05 5.20 14.95
N GLN A 69 -20.79 4.99 15.38
CA GLN A 69 -20.14 5.82 16.40
C GLN A 69 -19.78 7.22 15.87
N GLU A 70 -19.37 7.30 14.61
CA GLU A 70 -19.12 8.56 13.91
C GLU A 70 -20.23 8.86 12.87
N SER A 71 -20.28 10.10 12.37
CA SER A 71 -21.43 10.61 11.63
C SER A 71 -21.13 11.46 10.39
N GLU A 72 -19.94 11.37 9.80
CA GLU A 72 -19.69 11.98 8.50
C GLU A 72 -20.67 11.45 7.45
N THR A 73 -21.57 12.31 6.99
CA THR A 73 -22.68 11.94 6.12
C THR A 73 -22.20 11.41 4.78
N TRP A 74 -21.15 12.02 4.21
CA TRP A 74 -20.59 11.61 2.93
C TRP A 74 -20.00 10.18 2.96
N LEU A 75 -19.43 9.73 4.09
CA LEU A 75 -18.97 8.35 4.20
C LEU A 75 -20.17 7.39 4.24
N LYS A 76 -21.21 7.69 5.01
CA LYS A 76 -22.40 6.83 5.10
C LYS A 76 -23.19 6.77 3.79
N GLU A 77 -23.25 7.87 3.04
CA GLU A 77 -24.01 7.97 1.80
C GLU A 77 -23.30 7.31 0.60
N PHE A 78 -21.97 7.37 0.55
CA PHE A 78 -21.21 7.00 -0.65
C PHE A 78 -20.26 5.81 -0.48
N VAL A 79 -20.17 5.20 0.70
CA VAL A 79 -19.25 4.08 0.96
C VAL A 79 -20.01 2.80 1.28
N ASP A 80 -19.70 1.73 0.52
CA ASP A 80 -20.01 0.37 0.91
C ASP A 80 -18.89 -0.17 1.82
N PHE A 81 -19.14 -0.22 3.12
CA PHE A 81 -18.18 -0.71 4.12
C PHE A 81 -17.86 -2.22 4.00
N ASN A 82 -18.55 -2.96 3.12
CA ASN A 82 -18.19 -4.35 2.78
C ASN A 82 -17.19 -4.45 1.62
N LYS A 83 -16.93 -3.35 0.90
CA LYS A 83 -16.01 -3.26 -0.24
C LYS A 83 -14.88 -2.25 0.01
N VAL A 84 -14.24 -2.37 1.18
CA VAL A 84 -13.12 -1.49 1.56
C VAL A 84 -11.80 -2.06 1.06
N PHE A 85 -11.02 -1.22 0.38
CA PHE A 85 -9.69 -1.58 -0.09
C PHE A 85 -8.62 -0.73 0.59
N LEU A 86 -7.48 -1.34 0.90
CA LEU A 86 -6.25 -0.63 1.23
C LEU A 86 -5.38 -0.57 -0.01
N ALA A 87 -4.76 0.56 -0.28
CA ALA A 87 -3.92 0.72 -1.45
C ALA A 87 -2.82 1.73 -1.17
N GLY A 88 -1.64 1.49 -1.72
CA GLY A 88 -0.56 2.46 -1.73
C GLY A 88 0.54 2.09 -2.70
N ASP A 89 1.46 3.04 -2.86
CA ASP A 89 2.69 2.89 -3.64
C ASP A 89 3.92 2.93 -2.74
N SER A 90 4.95 2.15 -3.07
CA SER A 90 6.25 2.20 -2.38
C SER A 90 6.11 2.02 -0.85
N ALA A 91 6.54 3.00 -0.06
CA ALA A 91 6.34 3.01 1.39
C ALA A 91 4.86 2.96 1.79
N GLY A 92 3.96 3.56 1.01
CA GLY A 92 2.52 3.47 1.21
C GLY A 92 1.96 2.06 0.98
N ALA A 93 2.51 1.30 0.04
CA ALA A 93 2.17 -0.12 -0.13
C ALA A 93 2.65 -0.95 1.07
N ASN A 94 3.86 -0.65 1.59
CA ASN A 94 4.34 -1.26 2.82
C ASN A 94 3.38 -0.99 4.01
N ILE A 95 2.96 0.26 4.19
CA ILE A 95 1.97 0.64 5.21
C ILE A 95 0.65 -0.10 4.98
N ALA A 96 0.14 -0.15 3.74
CA ALA A 96 -1.10 -0.85 3.40
C ALA A 96 -1.05 -2.33 3.77
N HIS A 97 0.07 -3.02 3.51
CA HIS A 97 0.29 -4.40 3.94
C HIS A 97 0.22 -4.53 5.46
N ASN A 98 0.97 -3.71 6.19
CA ASN A 98 1.01 -3.76 7.65
C ASN A 98 -0.37 -3.46 8.28
N MET A 99 -1.14 -2.53 7.71
CA MET A 99 -2.52 -2.27 8.14
C MET A 99 -3.44 -3.46 7.90
N ALA A 100 -3.26 -4.19 6.79
CA ALA A 100 -4.03 -5.41 6.51
C ALA A 100 -3.66 -6.56 7.45
N MET A 101 -2.39 -6.66 7.87
CA MET A 101 -1.96 -7.62 8.90
C MET A 101 -2.60 -7.29 10.25
N LEU A 102 -2.60 -6.02 10.67
CA LEU A 102 -3.30 -5.59 11.89
C LEU A 102 -4.81 -5.86 11.82
N ALA A 103 -5.44 -5.59 10.68
CA ALA A 103 -6.87 -5.85 10.48
C ALA A 103 -7.25 -7.33 10.59
N GLY A 104 -6.30 -8.25 10.40
CA GLY A 104 -6.53 -9.69 10.54
C GLY A 104 -6.28 -10.22 11.95
N ASP A 105 -5.68 -9.42 12.83
CA ASP A 105 -5.53 -9.75 14.24
C ASP A 105 -6.85 -9.45 14.99
N PRO A 106 -7.54 -10.48 15.52
CA PRO A 106 -8.82 -10.31 16.20
C PRO A 106 -8.73 -9.46 17.48
N THR A 107 -7.54 -9.32 18.07
CA THR A 107 -7.33 -8.51 19.28
C THR A 107 -7.40 -7.01 19.01
N THR A 108 -7.26 -6.59 17.75
CA THR A 108 -7.29 -5.16 17.38
C THR A 108 -8.69 -4.55 17.38
N GLY A 109 -9.73 -5.39 17.35
CA GLY A 109 -11.13 -4.97 17.45
C GLY A 109 -11.67 -4.19 16.24
N LEU A 110 -11.01 -4.26 15.07
CA LEU A 110 -11.50 -3.59 13.87
C LEU A 110 -12.84 -4.19 13.42
N SER A 111 -13.91 -3.38 13.45
CA SER A 111 -15.28 -3.80 13.14
C SER A 111 -15.60 -3.91 11.64
N MET A 112 -14.61 -3.69 10.78
CA MET A 112 -14.77 -3.54 9.34
C MET A 112 -13.88 -4.53 8.59
N LYS A 113 -14.42 -5.19 7.57
CA LYS A 113 -13.68 -6.15 6.74
C LYS A 113 -12.92 -5.43 5.64
N ILE A 114 -11.66 -5.82 5.42
CA ILE A 114 -10.88 -5.38 4.27
C ILE A 114 -11.16 -6.33 3.10
N HIS A 115 -11.76 -5.82 2.04
CA HIS A 115 -12.07 -6.60 0.86
C HIS A 115 -10.79 -7.00 0.11
N GLY A 116 -9.89 -6.05 -0.10
CA GLY A 116 -8.61 -6.31 -0.74
C GLY A 116 -7.53 -5.26 -0.47
N VAL A 117 -6.31 -5.60 -0.88
CA VAL A 117 -5.12 -4.76 -0.75
C VAL A 117 -4.42 -4.65 -2.09
N VAL A 118 -4.06 -3.43 -2.50
CA VAL A 118 -3.24 -3.17 -3.68
C VAL A 118 -1.87 -2.66 -3.24
N LEU A 119 -0.83 -3.41 -3.58
CA LEU A 119 0.56 -3.14 -3.23
C LEU A 119 1.30 -2.71 -4.49
N VAL A 120 1.39 -1.41 -4.74
CA VAL A 120 2.09 -0.89 -5.92
C VAL A 120 3.57 -0.70 -5.60
N HIS A 121 4.44 -1.48 -6.25
CA HIS A 121 5.90 -1.44 -6.08
C HIS A 121 6.29 -1.44 -4.58
N PRO A 122 5.86 -2.45 -3.79
CA PRO A 122 5.94 -2.38 -2.35
C PRO A 122 7.38 -2.22 -1.87
N PHE A 123 7.61 -1.26 -0.96
CA PHE A 123 8.89 -1.07 -0.29
C PHE A 123 9.08 -2.15 0.79
N PHE A 124 9.27 -3.38 0.34
CA PHE A 124 9.72 -4.50 1.14
C PHE A 124 11.22 -4.65 0.97
N TRP A 125 11.91 -4.98 2.06
CA TRP A 125 13.36 -5.09 2.08
C TRP A 125 13.82 -6.21 3.00
N GLY A 126 15.13 -6.44 3.04
CA GLY A 126 15.79 -7.40 3.92
C GLY A 126 17.30 -7.20 3.86
N SER A 127 18.04 -7.63 4.89
CA SER A 127 19.50 -7.46 4.88
C SER A 127 20.17 -8.34 3.83
N GLU A 128 19.69 -9.56 3.64
CA GLU A 128 20.18 -10.49 2.62
C GLU A 128 19.71 -10.05 1.23
N ALA A 129 20.66 -9.76 0.34
CA ALA A 129 20.37 -9.29 -1.01
C ALA A 129 19.73 -10.39 -1.88
N ILE A 130 18.71 -10.04 -2.66
CA ILE A 130 18.09 -10.95 -3.64
C ILE A 130 18.04 -10.33 -5.03
N GLY A 131 18.04 -11.17 -6.06
CA GLY A 131 17.84 -10.74 -7.45
C GLY A 131 18.73 -9.56 -7.84
N SER A 132 18.10 -8.49 -8.35
CA SER A 132 18.77 -7.27 -8.81
C SER A 132 19.57 -6.53 -7.73
N GLU A 133 19.24 -6.70 -6.45
CA GLU A 133 19.97 -6.10 -5.32
C GLU A 133 21.42 -6.59 -5.22
N THR A 134 21.70 -7.80 -5.71
CA THR A 134 23.05 -8.39 -5.72
C THR A 134 23.98 -7.72 -6.73
N THR A 135 23.40 -7.08 -7.75
CA THR A 135 24.15 -6.45 -8.85
C THR A 135 24.12 -4.92 -8.78
N ASP A 136 23.03 -4.31 -8.31
CA ASP A 136 22.92 -2.85 -8.16
C ASP A 136 23.32 -2.41 -6.75
N ILE A 137 24.63 -2.49 -6.48
CA ILE A 137 25.21 -2.15 -5.17
C ILE A 137 24.94 -0.71 -4.74
N HIS A 138 24.74 0.20 -5.71
CA HIS A 138 24.51 1.62 -5.43
C HIS A 138 23.08 1.85 -4.95
N LYS A 139 22.07 1.34 -5.66
CA LYS A 139 20.68 1.41 -5.21
C LYS A 139 20.49 0.62 -3.91
N LYS A 140 21.10 -0.58 -3.79
CA LYS A 140 21.04 -1.35 -2.54
C LYS A 140 21.60 -0.57 -1.36
N GLY A 141 22.82 -0.03 -1.50
CA GLY A 141 23.46 0.74 -0.45
C GLY A 141 22.73 2.04 -0.11
N PHE A 142 21.92 2.59 -1.01
CA PHE A 142 21.03 3.71 -0.72
C PHE A 142 19.84 3.28 0.15
N VAL A 143 19.15 2.20 -0.22
CA VAL A 143 18.01 1.67 0.54
C VAL A 143 18.43 1.22 1.93
N ASP A 144 19.55 0.49 2.05
CA ASP A 144 20.10 0.03 3.34
C ASP A 144 20.39 1.17 4.32
N ARG A 145 20.64 2.39 3.81
CA ARG A 145 20.89 3.59 4.61
C ARG A 145 19.63 4.36 4.98
N ILE A 146 18.55 4.24 4.20
CA ILE A 146 17.31 4.97 4.47
C ILE A 146 16.59 4.41 5.69
N TRP A 147 16.45 3.09 5.78
CA TRP A 147 15.65 2.49 6.85
C TRP A 147 16.10 2.87 8.27
N PRO A 148 17.41 2.80 8.63
CA PRO A 148 17.88 3.24 9.94
C PRO A 148 17.61 4.72 10.25
N LEU A 149 17.51 5.57 9.21
CA LEU A 149 17.20 6.99 9.37
C LEU A 149 15.72 7.21 9.65
N VAL A 150 14.84 6.44 9.00
CA VAL A 150 13.38 6.59 9.18
C VAL A 150 12.84 5.79 10.37
N SER A 151 13.53 4.72 10.80
CA SER A 151 13.19 3.89 11.97
C SER A 151 14.39 3.75 12.93
N PRO A 152 14.80 4.83 13.63
CA PRO A 152 15.98 4.82 14.50
C PRO A 152 15.82 3.92 15.73
N SER A 153 14.59 3.65 16.17
CA SER A 153 14.29 2.73 17.28
C SER A 153 14.36 1.25 16.90
N ALA A 154 14.29 0.94 15.60
CA ALA A 154 14.34 -0.41 15.06
C ALA A 154 15.15 -0.41 13.74
N PRO A 155 16.47 -0.14 13.82
CA PRO A 155 17.27 0.22 12.65
C PRO A 155 17.65 -0.97 11.75
N SER A 156 17.30 -2.21 12.14
CA SER A 156 17.62 -3.39 11.35
C SER A 156 16.84 -3.41 10.03
N ASN A 157 17.51 -3.71 8.92
CA ASN A 157 16.84 -3.90 7.62
C ASN A 157 16.00 -5.18 7.55
N ASP A 158 15.97 -5.98 8.62
CA ASP A 158 15.11 -7.16 8.77
C ASP A 158 13.99 -6.96 9.80
N GLU A 159 13.66 -5.72 10.17
CA GLU A 159 12.49 -5.50 11.03
C GLU A 159 11.19 -5.98 10.36
N PRO A 160 10.21 -6.54 11.11
CA PRO A 160 8.98 -7.08 10.51
C PRO A 160 8.20 -6.06 9.67
N LEU A 161 8.30 -4.77 10.02
CA LEU A 161 7.63 -3.69 9.29
C LEU A 161 8.15 -3.54 7.85
N ILE A 162 9.46 -3.74 7.61
CA ILE A 162 10.07 -3.60 6.28
C ILE A 162 10.32 -4.95 5.60
N ASN A 163 10.63 -5.99 6.37
CA ASN A 163 10.83 -7.35 5.90
C ASN A 163 9.66 -8.24 6.35
N PRO A 164 8.53 -8.24 5.61
CA PRO A 164 7.39 -9.08 5.96
C PRO A 164 7.66 -10.59 5.80
N LEU A 165 8.80 -10.95 5.19
CA LEU A 165 9.16 -12.32 4.84
C LEU A 165 10.20 -12.94 5.77
N ARG A 166 10.68 -12.18 6.76
CA ARG A 166 11.68 -12.63 7.74
C ARG A 166 11.24 -13.90 8.45
N ASP A 167 12.21 -14.71 8.85
CA ASP A 167 11.94 -15.84 9.72
C ASP A 167 11.47 -15.37 11.10
N GLY A 168 10.47 -16.08 11.64
CA GLY A 168 9.78 -15.71 12.87
C GLY A 168 8.89 -14.48 12.78
N GLY A 169 8.67 -13.93 11.58
CA GLY A 169 7.71 -12.86 11.34
C GLY A 169 6.25 -13.32 11.46
N PRO A 170 5.28 -12.37 11.44
CA PRO A 170 3.87 -12.69 11.45
C PRO A 170 3.46 -13.62 10.29
N SER A 171 2.62 -14.62 10.58
CA SER A 171 2.13 -15.54 9.55
C SER A 171 1.19 -14.82 8.58
N PHE A 172 1.44 -14.93 7.28
CA PHE A 172 0.55 -14.41 6.25
C PHE A 172 -0.84 -15.06 6.24
N SER A 173 -1.00 -16.22 6.90
CA SER A 173 -2.33 -16.83 7.09
C SER A 173 -3.30 -15.93 7.87
N SER A 174 -2.79 -14.96 8.65
CA SER A 174 -3.60 -13.98 9.37
C SER A 174 -3.83 -12.68 8.60
N LEU A 175 -3.50 -12.60 7.31
CA LEU A 175 -3.74 -11.39 6.53
C LEU A 175 -5.25 -11.10 6.43
N GLY A 176 -5.67 -9.95 6.98
CA GLY A 176 -7.08 -9.58 7.22
C GLY A 176 -7.89 -9.17 5.99
N CYS A 177 -7.50 -9.60 4.79
CA CYS A 177 -8.21 -9.31 3.56
C CYS A 177 -8.49 -10.59 2.75
N THR A 178 -9.24 -10.46 1.65
CA THR A 178 -9.58 -11.62 0.80
C THR A 178 -8.92 -11.59 -0.58
N ARG A 179 -8.33 -10.45 -0.96
CA ARG A 179 -7.75 -10.22 -2.27
C ARG A 179 -6.49 -9.37 -2.14
N VAL A 180 -5.42 -9.74 -2.82
CA VAL A 180 -4.20 -8.95 -2.89
C VAL A 180 -3.79 -8.81 -4.34
N LEU A 181 -3.50 -7.58 -4.78
CA LEU A 181 -2.83 -7.31 -6.04
C LEU A 181 -1.43 -6.75 -5.75
N VAL A 182 -0.41 -7.50 -6.15
CA VAL A 182 0.98 -7.04 -6.12
C VAL A 182 1.33 -6.47 -7.48
N CYS A 183 1.87 -5.26 -7.51
CA CYS A 183 2.36 -4.66 -8.75
C CYS A 183 3.86 -4.45 -8.65
N VAL A 184 4.62 -4.88 -9.66
CA VAL A 184 6.07 -4.71 -9.76
C VAL A 184 6.44 -4.07 -11.09
N ALA A 185 7.58 -3.36 -11.14
CA ALA A 185 8.11 -2.75 -12.36
C ALA A 185 9.43 -3.43 -12.73
N GLY A 186 9.64 -3.68 -14.03
CA GLY A 186 10.73 -4.52 -14.52
C GLY A 186 12.15 -4.03 -14.20
N LYS A 187 12.34 -2.72 -14.02
CA LYS A 187 13.65 -2.09 -13.71
C LYS A 187 13.80 -1.67 -12.25
N ASP A 188 12.77 -1.88 -11.44
CA ASP A 188 12.74 -1.50 -10.03
C ASP A 188 13.60 -2.45 -9.20
N ILE A 189 14.41 -1.91 -8.28
CA ILE A 189 15.20 -2.73 -7.35
C ILE A 189 14.31 -3.52 -6.38
N LEU A 190 13.09 -3.05 -6.12
CA LEU A 190 12.11 -3.71 -5.25
C LEU A 190 11.33 -4.82 -5.98
N ARG A 191 11.53 -5.00 -7.29
CA ARG A 191 10.83 -5.98 -8.12
C ARG A 191 10.88 -7.39 -7.53
N ASP A 192 12.09 -7.85 -7.22
CA ASP A 192 12.32 -9.23 -6.78
C ASP A 192 11.70 -9.47 -5.39
N ARG A 193 11.64 -8.44 -4.54
CA ARG A 193 10.95 -8.49 -3.24
C ARG A 193 9.43 -8.60 -3.40
N GLY A 194 8.85 -7.89 -4.37
CA GLY A 194 7.44 -8.02 -4.72
C GLY A 194 7.08 -9.42 -5.24
N TRP A 195 7.92 -9.99 -6.10
CA TRP A 195 7.76 -11.38 -6.56
C TRP A 195 7.89 -12.40 -5.43
N LEU A 196 8.88 -12.22 -4.55
CA LEU A 196 9.06 -13.10 -3.40
C LEU A 196 7.87 -13.04 -2.43
N TYR A 197 7.30 -11.85 -2.23
CA TYR A 197 6.09 -11.65 -1.44
C TYR A 197 4.89 -12.40 -2.04
N TYR A 198 4.68 -12.24 -3.35
CA TYR A 198 3.63 -12.96 -4.09
C TYR A 198 3.77 -14.48 -3.93
N ASP A 199 4.98 -15.01 -4.16
CA ASP A 199 5.25 -16.44 -4.07
C ASP A 199 4.95 -16.98 -2.67
N ARG A 200 5.43 -16.29 -1.63
CA ARG A 200 5.18 -16.68 -0.23
C ARG A 200 3.69 -16.66 0.09
N LEU A 201 2.97 -15.59 -0.27
CA LEU A 201 1.54 -15.45 0.01
C LEU A 201 0.72 -16.54 -0.70
N SER A 202 1.09 -16.90 -1.92
CA SER A 202 0.41 -17.95 -2.70
C SER A 202 0.57 -19.37 -2.11
N LYS A 203 1.60 -19.58 -1.27
CA LYS A 203 1.97 -20.91 -0.74
C LYS A 203 1.79 -21.05 0.77
N CYS A 204 1.49 -19.98 1.50
CA CYS A 204 1.44 -19.99 2.97
C CYS A 204 0.09 -20.45 3.56
N GLY A 205 -0.83 -20.96 2.74
CA GLY A 205 -2.16 -21.41 3.19
C GLY A 205 -3.14 -20.27 3.50
N TRP A 206 -2.84 -19.02 3.14
CA TRP A 206 -3.83 -17.94 3.15
C TRP A 206 -4.93 -18.26 2.13
N THR A 207 -6.19 -18.09 2.52
CA THR A 207 -7.35 -18.57 1.75
C THR A 207 -7.93 -17.53 0.78
N GLY A 208 -7.28 -16.37 0.69
CA GLY A 208 -7.61 -15.32 -0.27
C GLY A 208 -7.02 -15.58 -1.66
N VAL A 209 -7.23 -14.63 -2.56
CA VAL A 209 -6.66 -14.65 -3.92
C VAL A 209 -5.54 -13.62 -4.00
N VAL A 210 -4.36 -14.03 -4.46
CA VAL A 210 -3.25 -13.14 -4.77
C VAL A 210 -3.03 -13.09 -6.29
N GLU A 211 -3.00 -11.89 -6.84
CA GLU A 211 -2.67 -11.58 -8.23
C GLU A 211 -1.35 -10.80 -8.26
N ILE A 212 -0.57 -10.95 -9.33
CA ILE A 212 0.62 -10.12 -9.58
C ILE A 212 0.60 -9.56 -11.00
N ILE A 213 1.00 -8.31 -11.13
CA ILE A 213 1.26 -7.67 -12.42
C ILE A 213 2.68 -7.13 -12.45
N GLU A 214 3.43 -7.49 -13.48
CA GLU A 214 4.71 -6.88 -13.79
C GLU A 214 4.57 -5.94 -14.98
N THR A 215 5.06 -4.71 -14.85
CA THR A 215 5.16 -3.77 -15.98
C THR A 215 6.60 -3.75 -16.48
N GLU A 216 6.85 -4.49 -17.57
CA GLU A 216 8.18 -4.60 -18.17
C GLU A 216 8.74 -3.26 -18.64
N GLY A 217 10.03 -3.06 -18.45
CA GLY A 217 10.76 -1.89 -18.96
C GLY A 217 10.49 -0.56 -18.25
N GLU A 218 9.61 -0.54 -17.25
CA GLU A 218 9.36 0.62 -16.39
C GLU A 218 10.15 0.51 -15.07
N ASP A 219 10.39 1.65 -14.43
CA ASP A 219 11.06 1.74 -13.12
C ASP A 219 10.04 2.02 -12.00
N HIS A 220 10.54 2.13 -10.77
CA HIS A 220 9.75 2.38 -9.57
C HIS A 220 8.77 3.55 -9.75
N VAL A 221 7.51 3.31 -9.39
CA VAL A 221 6.38 4.27 -9.45
C VAL A 221 6.21 5.03 -10.76
N PHE A 222 6.58 4.43 -11.90
CA PHE A 222 6.51 5.05 -13.24
C PHE A 222 5.18 5.74 -13.59
N HIS A 223 4.05 5.25 -13.04
CA HIS A 223 2.72 5.80 -13.28
C HIS A 223 2.52 7.19 -12.64
N LEU A 224 3.34 7.54 -11.64
CA LEU A 224 3.39 8.89 -11.06
C LEU A 224 4.36 9.79 -11.83
N ASP A 225 5.47 9.24 -12.30
CA ASP A 225 6.50 10.00 -13.02
C ASP A 225 6.10 10.33 -14.46
N ASN A 226 5.44 9.40 -15.14
CA ASN A 226 4.97 9.54 -16.52
C ASN A 226 3.50 9.11 -16.67
N PRO A 227 2.54 9.87 -16.09
CA PRO A 227 1.15 9.47 -16.00
C PRO A 227 0.41 9.41 -17.34
N THR A 228 0.97 10.02 -18.39
CA THR A 228 0.35 10.10 -19.73
C THR A 228 0.90 9.06 -20.71
N CYS A 229 1.82 8.19 -20.28
CA CYS A 229 2.32 7.13 -21.16
C CYS A 229 1.31 5.97 -21.26
N ARG A 230 1.38 5.21 -22.36
CA ARG A 230 0.45 4.11 -22.61
C ARG A 230 0.44 3.07 -21.48
N LYS A 231 1.62 2.71 -20.96
CA LYS A 231 1.74 1.74 -19.86
C LYS A 231 1.15 2.25 -18.55
N SER A 232 1.23 3.55 -18.28
CA SER A 232 0.58 4.16 -17.11
C SER A 232 -0.94 4.06 -17.23
N TYR A 233 -1.50 4.33 -18.41
CA TYR A 233 -2.92 4.10 -18.67
C TYR A 233 -3.32 2.63 -18.51
N ASP A 234 -2.61 1.70 -19.14
CA ASP A 234 -2.90 0.27 -19.04
C ASP A 234 -2.79 -0.23 -17.58
N PHE A 235 -1.82 0.30 -16.83
CA PHE A 235 -1.65 0.00 -15.40
C PHE A 235 -2.83 0.52 -14.56
N ILE A 236 -3.21 1.78 -14.75
CA ILE A 236 -4.35 2.44 -14.12
C ILE A 236 -5.66 1.69 -14.43
N GLU A 237 -5.86 1.23 -15.67
CA GLU A 237 -7.00 0.38 -16.05
C GLU A 237 -7.01 -0.95 -15.29
N ARG A 238 -5.86 -1.63 -15.16
CA ARG A 238 -5.76 -2.87 -14.36
C ARG A 238 -6.10 -2.65 -12.88
N LEU A 239 -5.73 -1.50 -12.32
CA LEU A 239 -6.10 -1.16 -10.94
C LEU A 239 -7.63 -0.96 -10.83
N ALA A 240 -8.24 -0.20 -11.73
CA ALA A 240 -9.70 -0.02 -11.77
C ALA A 240 -10.43 -1.37 -11.89
N ASP A 241 -9.96 -2.22 -12.79
CA ASP A 241 -10.47 -3.58 -12.96
C ASP A 241 -10.44 -4.36 -11.64
N PHE A 242 -9.31 -4.33 -10.92
CA PHE A 242 -9.19 -5.03 -9.65
C PHE A 242 -10.20 -4.52 -8.61
N PHE A 243 -10.36 -3.20 -8.49
CA PHE A 243 -11.31 -2.59 -7.55
C PHE A 243 -12.78 -2.89 -7.88
N ASN A 244 -13.12 -2.94 -9.18
CA ASN A 244 -14.50 -3.11 -9.63
C ASN A 244 -14.95 -4.57 -9.76
N ARG A 245 -14.03 -5.54 -9.75
CA ARG A 245 -14.37 -6.98 -9.86
C ARG A 245 -15.01 -7.51 -8.58
N ASP A 246 -16.21 -8.07 -8.69
CA ASP A 246 -16.83 -8.89 -7.64
C ASP A 246 -16.32 -10.34 -7.70
N ARG A 247 -16.15 -10.96 -6.53
CA ARG A 247 -15.64 -12.33 -6.34
C ARG A 247 -16.42 -13.40 -7.14
N ALA A 248 -17.68 -13.13 -7.50
CA ALA A 248 -18.57 -14.07 -8.20
C ALA A 248 -18.14 -14.41 -9.64
N ARG A 249 -17.17 -13.69 -10.23
CA ARG A 249 -16.66 -13.98 -11.59
C ARG A 249 -15.40 -14.88 -11.62
N LEU A 250 -15.01 -15.47 -10.49
CA LEU A 250 -13.80 -16.31 -10.37
C LEU A 250 -14.11 -17.82 -10.18
N LEU A 251 -15.30 -18.27 -10.59
CA LEU A 251 -15.66 -19.69 -10.74
C LEU A 251 -15.92 -19.99 -12.21
#